data_AF-A0A933HPD1-F1
#
_entry.id   AF-A0A933HPD1-F1
#
_cell.length_a   1.000
_cell.length_b   1.000
_cell.length_c   1.000
_cell.angle_alpha   90.00
_cell.angle_beta   90.00
_cell.angle_gamma   90.00
#
_symmetry.space_group_name_H-M   'P 1'
#
loop_
_entity.id
_entity.type
_entity.pdbx_description
1 polymer ?
#
loop_
_entity_poly.entity_id
_entity_poly.type
_entity_poly.pdbx_seq_one_letter_code
_entity_poly.pdbx_strand_id
1 'polypeptide(L)'
;MTILIAIPALCLLGIIALLFTSCSFNKYWVASDLPKPDHGFQTGTVAGYNVYVWDCFRNKHVVLYNETAEFRSGPYKREESACGVMTPTEEKLLPQSTRELNPNLFW
;
A
#
# COMPACT_ATOMS: atom_id res chain seq x y z
N MET A 1 34.96 10.54 -27.15
CA MET A 1 33.68 9.90 -27.53
C MET A 1 32.98 9.18 -26.37
N THR A 2 33.41 9.37 -25.12
CA THR A 2 32.82 8.74 -23.91
C THR A 2 31.86 9.66 -23.16
N ILE A 3 31.95 10.99 -23.35
CA ILE A 3 31.13 11.97 -22.61
C ILE A 3 29.69 12.09 -23.14
N LEU A 4 29.46 11.84 -24.44
CA LEU A 4 28.14 11.97 -25.07
C LEU A 4 27.11 10.92 -24.59
N ILE A 5 27.57 9.81 -24.01
CA ILE A 5 26.73 8.69 -23.56
C ILE A 5 26.41 8.81 -22.05
N ALA A 6 27.23 9.54 -21.30
CA ALA A 6 27.08 9.66 -19.85
C ALA A 6 25.84 10.49 -19.45
N ILE A 7 25.53 11.56 -20.20
CA ILE A 7 24.41 12.46 -19.92
C ILE A 7 23.05 11.74 -20.05
N PRO A 8 22.72 11.03 -21.14
CA PRO A 8 21.44 10.33 -21.24
C PRO A 8 21.32 9.19 -20.22
N ALA A 9 22.42 8.49 -19.89
CA ALA A 9 22.42 7.46 -18.85
C ALA A 9 22.15 8.04 -17.45
N LEU A 10 22.72 9.21 -17.13
CA LEU A 10 22.48 9.90 -15.87
C LEU A 10 21.03 10.40 -15.75
N CYS A 11 20.47 10.94 -16.84
CA CYS A 11 19.06 11.32 -16.90
C CYS A 11 18.12 10.12 -16.73
N LEU A 12 18.44 8.98 -17.36
CA LEU A 12 17.66 7.76 -17.20
C LEU A 12 17.66 7.26 -15.75
N LEU A 13 18.83 7.24 -15.09
CA LEU A 13 18.96 6.90 -13.67
C LEU A 13 18.18 7.87 -12.77
N GLY A 14 18.21 9.17 -13.06
CA GLY A 14 17.43 10.17 -12.34
C GLY A 14 15.92 9.96 -12.46
N ILE A 15 15.42 9.66 -13.67
CA ILE A 15 13.99 9.36 -13.90
C ILE A 15 13.59 8.07 -13.19
N ILE A 16 14.42 7.02 -13.25
CA ILE A 16 14.18 5.76 -12.56
C ILE A 16 14.11 5.98 -11.04
N ALA A 17 15.05 6.74 -10.47
CA ALA A 17 15.02 7.08 -9.05
C ALA A 17 13.74 7.84 -8.65
N LEU A 18 13.25 8.75 -9.52
CA LEU A 18 12.02 9.51 -9.31
C LEU A 18 10.76 8.63 -9.40
N LEU A 19 10.76 7.60 -10.24
CA LEU A 19 9.66 6.62 -10.30
C LEU A 19 9.60 5.77 -9.03
N PHE A 20 10.75 5.43 -8.43
CA PHE A 20 10.81 4.70 -7.17
C PHE A 20 10.40 5.55 -5.94
N THR A 21 10.42 6.88 -6.03
CA THR A 21 9.94 7.76 -4.94
C THR A 21 8.44 8.03 -4.98
N SER A 22 7.74 7.70 -6.07
CA SER A 22 6.29 7.86 -6.15
C SER A 22 5.60 6.97 -5.10
N CYS A 23 4.91 7.60 -4.17
CA CYS A 23 4.64 7.08 -2.83
C CYS A 23 3.64 5.91 -2.73
N SER A 24 3.20 5.34 -3.87
CA SER A 24 2.30 4.18 -3.92
C SER A 24 2.84 3.00 -4.73
N PHE A 25 4.03 3.11 -5.34
CA PHE A 25 4.60 1.99 -6.14
C PHE A 25 5.00 0.79 -5.29
N ASN A 26 5.28 1.00 -4.00
CA ASN A 26 5.65 -0.09 -3.11
C ASN A 26 4.50 -1.10 -2.92
N LYS A 27 3.24 -0.72 -3.22
CA LYS A 27 2.06 -1.62 -3.20
C LYS A 27 2.34 -2.93 -3.94
N TYR A 28 2.90 -2.85 -5.15
CA TYR A 28 3.19 -4.03 -5.96
C TYR A 28 4.27 -4.94 -5.36
N TRP A 29 5.17 -4.39 -4.54
CA TRP A 29 6.18 -5.17 -3.84
C TRP A 29 5.60 -5.88 -2.60
N VAL A 30 4.92 -5.13 -1.71
CA VAL A 30 4.35 -5.71 -0.48
C VAL A 30 3.16 -6.64 -0.72
N ALA A 31 2.44 -6.46 -1.83
CA ALA A 31 1.31 -7.31 -2.21
C ALA A 31 1.65 -8.37 -3.28
N SER A 32 2.92 -8.52 -3.67
CA SER A 32 3.33 -9.34 -4.83
C SER A 32 2.85 -10.80 -4.81
N ASP A 33 2.68 -11.39 -3.63
CA ASP A 33 2.23 -12.77 -3.42
C ASP A 33 0.74 -12.89 -3.04
N LEU A 34 0.05 -11.76 -2.89
CA LEU A 34 -1.33 -11.70 -2.42
C LEU A 34 -2.31 -11.69 -3.60
N PRO A 35 -3.46 -12.36 -3.48
CA PRO A 35 -4.55 -12.23 -4.43
C PRO A 35 -5.31 -10.90 -4.19
N LYS A 36 -6.47 -10.74 -4.84
CA LYS A 36 -7.40 -9.66 -4.50
C LYS A 36 -7.76 -9.70 -2.99
N PRO A 37 -7.82 -8.56 -2.29
CA PRO A 37 -8.31 -8.51 -0.91
C PRO A 37 -9.78 -8.94 -0.80
N ASP A 38 -10.14 -9.47 0.37
CA ASP A 38 -11.51 -9.90 0.69
C ASP A 38 -12.40 -8.68 0.91
N HIS A 39 -11.89 -7.71 1.68
CA HIS A 39 -12.54 -6.44 1.90
C HIS A 39 -11.52 -5.32 2.11
N GLY A 40 -11.98 -4.07 2.03
CA GLY A 40 -11.14 -2.91 2.29
C GLY A 40 -11.97 -1.75 2.81
N PHE A 41 -11.34 -0.87 3.56
CA PHE A 41 -11.97 0.31 4.12
C PHE A 41 -10.98 1.47 4.20
N GLN A 42 -11.52 2.68 4.20
CA GLN A 42 -10.77 3.90 4.44
C GLN A 42 -11.22 4.51 5.77
N THR A 43 -10.26 4.97 6.58
CA THR A 43 -10.56 5.82 7.73
C THR A 43 -10.42 7.30 7.35
N GLY A 44 -11.30 8.13 7.92
CA GLY A 44 -11.27 9.59 7.72
C GLY A 44 -11.71 10.06 6.33
N THR A 45 -12.02 11.35 6.21
CA THR A 45 -12.49 11.99 4.95
C THR A 45 -11.40 12.82 4.26
N VAL A 46 -10.53 13.44 5.05
CA VAL A 46 -9.47 14.37 4.60
C VAL A 46 -8.08 13.74 4.77
N ALA A 47 -7.88 13.05 5.88
CA ALA A 47 -6.70 12.25 6.18
C ALA A 47 -7.10 11.01 6.98
N GLY A 48 -6.36 9.91 6.77
CA GLY A 48 -6.56 8.65 7.47
C GLY A 48 -5.84 7.52 6.77
N TYR A 49 -6.42 6.33 6.73
CA TYR A 49 -5.75 5.13 6.22
C TYR A 49 -6.61 4.41 5.21
N ASN A 50 -6.05 3.95 4.09
CA ASN A 50 -6.67 2.85 3.36
C ASN A 50 -6.16 1.55 3.98
N VAL A 51 -7.07 0.61 4.17
CA VAL A 51 -6.81 -0.70 4.75
C VAL A 51 -7.45 -1.74 3.85
N TYR A 52 -6.68 -2.76 3.50
CA TYR A 52 -7.09 -3.90 2.70
C TYR A 52 -6.79 -5.17 3.47
N VAL A 53 -7.76 -6.06 3.55
CA VAL A 53 -7.73 -7.20 4.46
C VAL A 53 -7.91 -8.49 3.66
N TRP A 54 -7.11 -9.49 4.03
CA TRP A 54 -7.26 -10.87 3.63
C TRP A 54 -7.53 -11.68 4.90
N ASP A 55 -8.75 -12.20 5.05
CA ASP A 55 -9.22 -12.79 6.29
C ASP A 55 -8.40 -14.04 6.67
N CYS A 56 -8.06 -14.85 5.68
CA CYS A 56 -7.19 -16.01 5.85
C CYS A 56 -6.53 -16.44 4.54
N PHE A 57 -5.36 -15.87 4.23
CA PHE A 57 -4.51 -16.28 3.11
C PHE A 57 -3.30 -17.07 3.63
N ARG A 58 -3.10 -18.30 3.15
CA ARG A 58 -2.00 -19.19 3.57
C ARG A 58 -1.88 -19.33 5.11
N ASN A 59 -3.00 -19.53 5.78
CA ASN A 59 -3.12 -19.63 7.25
C ASN A 59 -2.73 -18.34 8.01
N LYS A 60 -2.76 -17.18 7.35
CA LYS A 60 -2.52 -15.89 7.98
C LYS A 60 -3.63 -14.92 7.63
N HIS A 61 -4.03 -14.13 8.63
CA HIS A 61 -4.80 -12.92 8.40
C HIS A 61 -3.80 -11.83 8.01
N VAL A 62 -3.99 -11.22 6.84
CA VAL A 62 -3.03 -10.26 6.26
C VAL A 62 -3.71 -8.92 6.07
N VAL A 63 -3.06 -7.85 6.51
CA VAL A 63 -3.56 -6.48 6.38
C VAL A 63 -2.52 -5.64 5.69
N LEU A 64 -2.91 -5.02 4.58
CA LEU A 64 -2.11 -3.98 3.94
C LEU A 64 -2.77 -2.64 4.17
N TYR A 65 -1.99 -1.68 4.66
CA TYR A 65 -2.50 -0.35 4.93
C TYR A 65 -1.52 0.74 4.52
N ASN A 66 -2.05 1.90 4.16
CA ASN A 66 -1.25 3.08 3.88
C ASN A 66 -1.92 4.33 4.40
N GLU A 67 -1.12 5.31 4.84
CA GLU A 67 -1.62 6.61 5.27
C GLU A 67 -1.98 7.46 4.04
N THR A 68 -3.10 8.15 4.09
CA THR A 68 -3.59 9.03 3.04
C THR A 68 -3.98 10.38 3.60
N ALA A 69 -3.72 11.43 2.83
CA ALA A 69 -4.17 12.80 3.04
C ALA A 69 -4.43 13.42 1.66
N GLU A 70 -5.11 14.57 1.60
CA GLU A 70 -5.56 15.23 0.36
C GLU A 70 -4.55 15.23 -0.80
N PHE A 71 -3.27 15.47 -0.51
CA PHE A 71 -2.19 15.51 -1.51
C PHE A 71 -1.06 14.51 -1.26
N ARG A 72 -1.26 13.55 -0.35
CA ARG A 72 -0.20 12.62 0.05
C ARG A 72 -0.75 11.23 0.24
N SER A 73 -0.11 10.28 -0.43
CA SER A 73 -0.25 8.86 -0.15
C SER A 73 1.07 8.39 0.43
N GLY A 74 1.05 7.71 1.57
CA GLY A 74 2.21 7.06 2.14
C GLY A 74 2.44 5.67 1.52
N PRO A 75 3.63 5.07 1.80
CA PRO A 75 3.91 3.71 1.38
C PRO A 75 2.99 2.71 2.09
N TYR A 76 2.63 1.63 1.39
CA TYR A 76 1.91 0.50 1.96
C TYR A 76 2.78 -0.27 2.96
N LYS A 77 2.19 -0.64 4.08
CA LYS A 77 2.76 -1.53 5.11
C LYS A 77 1.94 -2.80 5.14
N ARG A 78 2.58 -3.92 5.48
CA ARG A 78 1.95 -5.24 5.62
C ARG A 78 2.09 -5.69 7.06
N GLU A 79 0.97 -6.10 7.64
CA GLU A 79 0.89 -6.75 8.95
C GLU A 79 0.23 -8.11 8.80
N GLU A 80 0.64 -9.06 9.64
CA GLU A 80 0.14 -10.43 9.60
C GLU A 80 -0.17 -10.89 11.02
N SER A 81 -1.27 -11.63 11.16
CA SER A 81 -1.70 -12.30 12.38
C SER A 81 -2.22 -13.70 12.06
N ALA A 82 -2.54 -14.48 13.09
CA ALA A 82 -3.23 -15.76 12.89
C ALA A 82 -4.63 -15.53 12.32
N CYS A 83 -5.15 -16.47 11.51
CA CYS A 83 -6.51 -16.35 10.98
C CYS A 83 -7.53 -16.19 12.12
N GLY A 84 -8.46 -15.25 11.96
CA GLY A 84 -9.48 -14.93 12.97
C GLY A 84 -9.01 -14.03 14.11
N VAL A 85 -7.74 -13.60 14.10
CA VAL A 85 -7.20 -12.61 15.05
C VAL A 85 -6.92 -11.31 14.30
N MET A 86 -7.50 -10.21 14.78
CA MET A 86 -7.25 -8.89 14.20
C MET A 86 -5.78 -8.49 14.36
N THR A 87 -5.27 -7.71 13.41
CA THR A 87 -3.96 -7.10 13.55
C THR A 87 -3.99 -5.92 14.53
N PRO A 88 -2.85 -5.58 15.17
CA PRO A 88 -2.78 -4.41 16.05
C PRO A 88 -3.17 -3.10 15.36
N THR A 89 -3.04 -3.01 14.04
CA THR A 89 -3.45 -1.83 13.26
C THR A 89 -4.97 -1.77 13.10
N GLU A 90 -5.63 -2.87 12.78
CA GLU A 90 -7.09 -2.89 12.69
C GLU A 90 -7.74 -2.53 14.01
N GLU A 91 -7.25 -3.07 15.13
CA GLU A 91 -7.75 -2.73 16.47
C GLU A 91 -7.71 -1.22 16.76
N LYS A 92 -6.71 -0.52 16.22
CA LYS A 92 -6.56 0.93 16.39
C LYS A 92 -7.43 1.74 15.42
N LEU A 93 -7.72 1.20 14.24
CA LEU A 93 -8.37 1.93 13.15
C LEU A 93 -9.89 1.73 13.08
N LEU A 94 -10.39 0.56 13.47
CA LEU A 94 -11.82 0.22 13.47
C LEU A 94 -12.74 1.12 14.33
N PRO A 95 -12.32 1.73 15.46
CA PRO A 95 -13.21 2.64 16.19
C PRO A 95 -13.44 4.00 15.50
N GLN A 96 -12.79 4.27 14.37
CA GLN A 96 -13.01 5.50 13.59
C GLN A 96 -14.12 5.31 12.56
N SER A 97 -14.68 6.42 12.05
CA SER A 97 -15.64 6.35 10.93
C SER A 97 -14.96 5.71 9.71
N THR A 98 -15.42 4.53 9.31
CA THR A 98 -14.92 3.81 8.15
C THR A 98 -15.83 4.03 6.94
N ARG A 99 -15.21 4.05 5.76
CA ARG A 99 -15.89 3.98 4.46
C ARG A 99 -15.41 2.75 3.73
N GLU A 100 -16.33 1.92 3.25
CA GLU A 100 -15.97 0.75 2.45
C GLU A 100 -15.25 1.16 1.17
N LEU A 101 -14.16 0.46 0.87
CA LEU A 101 -13.43 0.54 -0.38
C LEU A 101 -13.78 -0.66 -1.26
N ASN A 102 -13.83 -0.45 -2.57
CA ASN A 102 -14.05 -1.54 -3.51
C ASN A 102 -12.78 -2.38 -3.65
N PRO A 103 -12.76 -3.66 -3.22
CA PRO A 103 -11.57 -4.50 -3.26
C PRO A 103 -11.06 -4.77 -4.69
N ASN A 104 -11.94 -4.65 -5.69
CA ASN A 104 -11.58 -4.84 -7.10
C ASN A 104 -10.73 -3.69 -7.66
N LEU A 105 -10.67 -2.55 -6.96
CA LEU A 105 -9.86 -1.39 -7.34
C LEU A 105 -8.48 -1.39 -6.66
N PHE A 106 -8.13 -2.45 -5.95
CA PHE A 106 -6.86 -2.53 -5.24
C PHE A 106 -5.64 -2.51 -6.17
N TRP A 107 -5.71 -3.11 -7.36
CA TRP A 107 -4.56 -3.27 -8.28
C TRP A 107 -4.29 -2.05 -9.15
#